data_AF-A0ABD0NBJ2-F1
#
_entry.id   AF-A0ABD0NBJ2-F1
#
_cell.length_a   1.000
_cell.length_b   1.000
_cell.length_c   1.000
_cell.angle_alpha   90.00
_cell.angle_beta   90.00
_cell.angle_gamma   90.00
#
_symmetry.space_group_name_H-M   'P 1'
#
loop_
_entity.id
_entity.type
_entity.pdbx_description
1 polymer ?
#
loop_
_entity_poly.entity_id
_entity_poly.type
_entity_poly.pdbx_seq_one_letter_code
_entity_poly.pdbx_strand_id
1 'polypeptide(L)' 'GCPNGCKFNAVCLLENGEFRCSCDPIQCDGTYKPLCGKNGKTYPNDCERKLDECRTKTDIPVKQQGPC' A
#
# COMPACT_ATOMS: atom_id res chain seq x y z
N GLY A 1 3.22 -18.80 8.74
CA GLY A 1 2.94 -17.44 8.26
C GLY A 1 2.49 -16.57 9.43
N CYS A 2 2.56 -15.24 9.42
CA CYS A 2 3.55 -14.40 8.72
C CYS A 2 4.67 -13.94 9.69
N PRO A 3 5.51 -14.83 10.27
CA PRO A 3 6.72 -14.35 10.95
C PRO A 3 7.71 -13.86 9.87
N ASN A 4 8.18 -12.61 10.02
CA ASN A 4 8.87 -11.71 9.06
C ASN A 4 7.98 -10.69 8.31
N GLY A 5 6.68 -10.62 8.63
CA GLY A 5 5.78 -9.60 8.09
C GLY A 5 5.42 -9.81 6.62
N CYS A 6 4.56 -8.93 6.11
CA CYS A 6 4.10 -8.94 4.73
C CYS A 6 4.81 -7.84 3.93
N LYS A 7 5.13 -8.11 2.66
CA LYS A 7 5.75 -7.13 1.77
C LYS A 7 4.71 -6.18 1.17
N PHE A 8 5.19 -5.06 0.64
CA PHE A 8 4.38 -4.11 -0.13
C PHE A 8 3.15 -3.57 0.62
N ASN A 9 3.28 -3.34 1.93
CA ASN A 9 2.21 -2.89 2.83
C ASN A 9 1.00 -3.83 2.93
N ALA A 10 1.09 -5.08 2.46
CA ALA A 10 0.04 -6.05 2.73
C ALA A 10 -0.09 -6.30 4.25
N VAL A 11 -1.30 -6.64 4.67
CA VAL A 11 -1.65 -6.90 6.07
C VAL A 11 -1.68 -8.42 6.28
N CYS A 12 -1.03 -8.90 7.34
CA CYS A 12 -1.13 -10.32 7.70
C CYS A 12 -2.48 -10.58 8.37
N LEU A 13 -3.29 -11.44 7.77
CA LEU A 13 -4.57 -11.91 8.28
C LEU A 13 -4.47 -13.36 8.70
N LEU A 14 -5.13 -13.71 9.80
CA LEU A 14 -5.38 -15.09 10.20
C LEU A 14 -6.83 -15.41 9.87
N GLU A 15 -7.04 -16.30 8.91
CA GLU A 15 -8.37 -16.69 8.43
C GLU A 15 -8.45 -18.22 8.41
N ASN A 16 -9.44 -18.79 9.10
CA ASN A 16 -9.64 -20.24 9.22
C ASN A 16 -8.39 -21.02 9.70
N GLY A 17 -7.57 -20.41 10.56
CA GLY A 17 -6.34 -21.02 11.07
C GLY A 17 -5.13 -20.89 10.15
N GLU A 18 -5.27 -20.26 8.99
CA GLU A 18 -4.18 -20.00 8.05
C GLU A 18 -3.82 -18.51 7.97
N PHE A 19 -2.52 -18.23 7.89
CA PHE A 19 -2.03 -16.87 7.75
C PHE A 19 -1.87 -16.49 6.27
N ARG A 20 -2.47 -15.38 5.85
CA ARG A 20 -2.34 -14.82 4.49
C ARG A 20 -1.99 -13.33 4.52
N CYS A 21 -1.13 -12.89 3.60
CA CYS A 21 -0.93 -11.45 3.35
C CYS A 21 -2.02 -10.96 2.39
N SER A 22 -2.82 -9.98 2.81
CA SER A 22 -3.90 -9.43 1.99
C SER A 22 -3.89 -7.90 1.97
N CYS A 23 -4.38 -7.34 0.86
CA CYS A 23 -4.64 -5.90 0.72
C CYS A 23 -6.04 -5.52 1.20
N ASP A 24 -6.95 -6.48 1.38
CA ASP A 24 -8.36 -6.25 1.71
C ASP A 24 -8.58 -5.33 2.93
N PRO A 25 -7.76 -5.41 4.01
CA PRO A 25 -7.94 -4.56 5.18
C PRO A 25 -7.50 -3.10 4.96
N ILE A 26 -6.81 -2.78 3.86
CA ILE A 26 -6.36 -1.42 3.58
C ILE A 26 -7.57 -0.60 3.13
N GLN A 27 -8.04 0.29 4.00
CA GLN A 27 -9.14 1.21 3.76
C GLN A 27 -8.61 2.64 3.81
N CYS A 28 -8.84 3.42 2.76
CA CYS A 28 -8.41 4.81 2.68
C CYS A 28 -9.59 5.75 2.97
N ASP A 29 -9.34 6.79 3.76
CA ASP A 29 -10.33 7.77 4.22
C ASP A 29 -10.74 8.79 3.14
N GLY A 30 -10.16 8.70 1.95
CA GLY A 30 -10.37 9.66 0.85
C GLY A 30 -9.71 11.02 1.07
N THR A 31 -8.91 11.21 2.12
CA THR A 31 -8.21 12.48 2.38
C THR A 31 -7.34 12.85 1.18
N TYR A 32 -7.48 14.08 0.68
CA TYR A 32 -6.68 14.56 -0.45
C TYR A 32 -5.41 15.26 0.05
N LYS A 33 -4.28 14.55 -0.06
CA LYS A 33 -2.92 15.03 0.26
C LYS A 33 -1.97 14.43 -0.78
N PRO A 34 -1.95 14.98 -2.01
CA PRO A 34 -1.34 14.31 -3.14
C PRO A 34 0.17 14.18 -2.98
N LEU A 35 0.72 13.12 -3.58
CA LEU A 35 2.16 12.89 -3.66
C LEU A 35 2.53 12.26 -5.01
N CYS A 36 3.79 12.40 -5.40
CA CYS A 36 4.35 11.79 -6.59
C CYS A 36 5.18 10.56 -6.21
N GLY A 37 4.86 9.39 -6.78
CA GLY A 37 5.67 8.18 -6.65
C GLY A 37 6.90 8.21 -7.58
N LYS A 38 7.95 7.46 -7.23
CA LYS A 38 9.13 7.27 -8.11
C LYS A 38 8.79 6.54 -9.41
N ASN A 39 7.63 5.89 -9.48
CA ASN A 39 7.07 5.32 -10.72
C ASN A 39 6.43 6.38 -11.64
N GLY A 40 6.47 7.66 -11.28
CA GLY A 40 5.93 8.77 -12.10
C GLY A 40 4.41 8.95 -11.98
N LYS A 41 3.73 8.23 -11.09
CA LYS A 41 2.29 8.35 -10.85
C LYS A 41 2.02 9.28 -9.67
N THR A 42 1.04 10.17 -9.83
CA THR A 42 0.47 10.95 -8.74
C THR A 42 -0.57 10.12 -8.00
N TYR A 43 -0.47 10.06 -6.68
CA TYR A 43 -1.44 9.41 -5.81
C TYR A 43 -2.25 10.47 -5.03
N PRO A 44 -3.57 10.28 -4.84
CA PRO A 44 -4.38 11.21 -4.04
C PRO A 44 -3.90 11.37 -2.60
N ASN A 45 -3.30 10.32 -2.03
CA ASN A 45 -2.65 10.30 -0.71
C ASN A 45 -1.71 9.09 -0.57
N ASP A 46 -1.02 9.00 0.57
CA ASP A 46 -0.11 7.88 0.87
C ASP A 46 -0.81 6.53 1.08
N CYS A 47 -2.06 6.52 1.56
CA CYS A 47 -2.83 5.28 1.70
C CYS A 47 -3.08 4.64 0.32
N GLU A 48 -3.53 5.42 -0.66
CA GLU A 48 -3.74 4.97 -2.03
C GLU A 48 -2.44 4.47 -2.67
N ARG A 49 -1.30 5.12 -2.39
CA ARG A 49 0.03 4.65 -2.83
C ARG A 49 0.34 3.27 -2.24
N LYS A 50 0.17 3.09 -0.92
CA LYS A 50 0.42 1.81 -0.23
C LYS A 50 -0.52 0.70 -0.69
N LEU A 51 -1.78 1.03 -0.98
CA LEU A 51 -2.73 0.09 -1.56
C LEU A 51 -2.29 -0.36 -2.95
N ASP A 52 -1.76 0.56 -3.77
CA ASP A 52 -1.20 0.22 -5.09
C ASP A 52 0.07 -0.65 -4.96
N GLU A 53 0.97 -0.33 -4.01
CA GLU A 53 2.13 -1.20 -3.68
C GLU A 53 1.66 -2.63 -3.38
N CYS A 54 0.64 -2.77 -2.52
CA CYS A 54 0.10 -4.06 -2.13
C CYS A 54 -0.48 -4.85 -3.31
N ARG A 55 -1.31 -4.18 -4.13
CA ARG A 55 -1.99 -4.81 -5.27
C ARG A 55 -1.03 -5.20 -6.38
N THR A 56 -0.04 -4.35 -6.65
CA THR A 56 0.94 -4.54 -7.74
C THR A 56 2.17 -5.32 -7.30
N LYS A 57 2.31 -5.60 -5.99
CA LYS A 57 3.47 -6.28 -5.38
C LYS A 57 4.79 -5.60 -5.77
N THR A 58 4.82 -4.27 -5.73
CA THR A 58 5.97 -3.46 -6.12
C THR A 58 6.18 -2.34 -5.09
N ASP A 59 7.43 -2.03 -4.75
CA ASP A 59 7.75 -0.87 -3.93
C ASP A 59 7.66 0.42 -4.77
N ILE A 60 6.95 1.41 -4.26
CA ILE A 60 6.71 2.69 -4.91
C ILE A 60 7.17 3.80 -3.96
N PRO A 61 8.49 4.04 -3.81
CA PRO A 61 8.97 5.08 -2.93
C PRO A 61 8.41 6.46 -3.33
N VAL A 62 8.20 7.33 -2.36
CA VAL A 62 7.78 8.71 -2.63
C VAL A 62 8.94 9.47 -3.28
N LYS A 63 8.65 10.18 -4.38
CA LYS A 63 9.57 11.11 -5.05
C LYS A 63 9.48 12.51 -4.43
N GLN A 64 8.26 13.04 -4.32
CA GLN A 64 7.99 14.35 -3.73
C GLN A 64 6.56 14.43 -3.18
N GLN A 65 6.30 15.38 -2.29
CA GLN A 65 4.94 15.79 -1.93
C GLN A 65 4.32 16.62 -3.06
N GLY A 66 3.01 16.55 -3.21
CA GLY A 66 2.29 17.13 -4.35
C GLY A 66 2.33 16.24 -5.60
N PRO A 67 1.62 16.64 -6.67
CA PRO A 67 1.62 15.91 -7.94
C PRO A 67 3.02 15.76 -8.56
N CYS A 68 3.17 14.73 -9.39
CA CYS A 68 4.14 14.75 -10.49
C CYS A 68 3.69 15.79 -11.52
#